data_AF-A0AA94F6L8-F1
#
_entry.id   AF-A0AA94F6L8-F1
#
_cell.length_a   1.000
_cell.length_b   1.000
_cell.length_c   1.000
_cell.angle_alpha   90.00
_cell.angle_beta   90.00
_cell.angle_gamma   90.00
#
_symmetry.space_group_name_H-M   'P 1'
#
loop_
_entity.id
_entity.type
_entity.pdbx_description
1 polymer ?
#
loop_
_entity_poly.entity_id
_entity_poly.type
_entity_poly.pdbx_seq_one_letter_code
_entity_poly.pdbx_strand_id
1 'polypeptide(L)'
;MKLDEIIILDRLRSINTDMISPLSDSIQRNGLLNPITINQNNILISGYHRYTACKELNFETILCNIVNTEDEDKMKLIEIDENLIRAELE
;
A
#
# COMPACT_ATOMS: atom_id res chain seq x y z
N MET A 1 6.15 10.93 1.51
CA MET A 1 6.10 10.79 0.03
C MET A 1 4.84 11.48 -0.46
N LYS A 2 4.89 12.27 -1.55
CA LYS A 2 3.65 12.83 -2.12
C LYS A 2 2.87 11.71 -2.78
N LEU A 3 1.54 11.72 -2.65
CA LEU A 3 0.72 10.69 -3.29
C LEU A 3 0.88 10.71 -4.82
N ASP A 4 0.98 11.90 -5.40
CA ASP A 4 1.10 12.10 -6.85
C ASP A 4 2.42 11.59 -7.44
N GLU A 5 3.44 11.38 -6.61
CA GLU A 5 4.74 10.85 -7.05
C GLU A 5 4.75 9.32 -7.13
N ILE A 6 3.72 8.65 -6.62
CA ILE A 6 3.64 7.19 -6.55
C ILE A 6 3.05 6.64 -7.85
N ILE A 7 3.79 5.75 -8.49
CA ILE A 7 3.42 5.09 -9.75
C ILE A 7 2.71 3.78 -9.43
N ILE A 8 1.52 3.58 -10.00
CA ILE A 8 0.79 2.32 -9.90
C ILE A 8 0.89 1.63 -11.25
N LEU A 9 1.64 0.52 -11.30
CA LEU A 9 1.69 -0.35 -12.48
C LEU A 9 0.47 -1.27 -12.54
N ASP A 10 0.24 -1.88 -13.70
CA ASP A 10 -0.88 -2.79 -13.94
C ASP A 10 -0.84 -3.96 -12.95
N ARG A 11 -1.84 -4.04 -12.06
CA ARG A 11 -1.85 -5.01 -10.96
C ARG A 11 -2.67 -6.22 -11.34
N LEU A 12 -2.18 -7.41 -10.97
CA LEU A 12 -2.91 -8.67 -11.13
C LEU A 12 -4.18 -8.75 -10.27
N ARG A 13 -4.27 -7.94 -9.19
CA ARG A 13 -5.42 -7.89 -8.29
C ARG A 13 -6.24 -6.62 -8.51
N SER A 14 -7.50 -6.81 -8.85
CA SER A 14 -8.52 -5.76 -8.87
C SER A 14 -8.68 -5.14 -7.48
N ILE A 15 -8.92 -3.83 -7.42
CA ILE A 15 -9.27 -3.14 -6.18
C ILE A 15 -10.60 -3.69 -5.68
N ASN A 16 -10.66 -4.11 -4.42
CA ASN A 16 -11.94 -4.32 -3.76
C ASN A 16 -12.36 -3.02 -3.08
N THR A 17 -13.25 -2.26 -3.74
CA THR A 17 -13.76 -0.98 -3.25
C THR A 17 -14.53 -1.09 -1.95
N ASP A 18 -15.16 -2.24 -1.68
CA ASP A 18 -15.92 -2.46 -0.44
C ASP A 18 -15.01 -2.51 0.79
N MET A 19 -13.74 -2.88 0.59
CA MET A 19 -12.71 -2.90 1.64
C MET A 19 -12.03 -1.54 1.85
N ILE A 20 -12.22 -0.57 0.95
CA ILE A 20 -11.61 0.76 1.08
C ILE A 20 -12.32 1.58 2.15
N SER A 21 -13.65 1.55 2.17
CA SER A 21 -14.46 2.31 3.13
C SER A 21 -14.06 2.07 4.61
N PRO A 22 -14.01 0.83 5.12
CA PRO A 22 -13.60 0.59 6.51
C PRO A 22 -12.13 0.94 6.78
N LEU A 23 -11.27 0.85 5.76
CA LEU A 23 -9.86 1.20 5.86
C LEU A 23 -9.68 2.73 5.93
N SER A 24 -10.45 3.47 5.15
CA SER A 24 -10.52 4.93 5.16
C SER A 24 -10.97 5.44 6.53
N ASP A 25 -12.04 4.87 7.09
CA ASP A 25 -12.51 5.19 8.45
C ASP A 25 -11.46 4.91 9.54
N SER A 26 -10.68 3.84 9.37
CA SER A 26 -9.58 3.51 10.29
C SER A 26 -8.43 4.52 10.17
N ILE A 27 -8.04 4.87 8.94
CA ILE A 27 -6.98 5.85 8.67
C ILE A 27 -7.39 7.24 9.14
N GLN A 28 -8.66 7.63 9.00
CA GLN A 28 -9.15 8.91 9.47
C GLN A 28 -9.12 9.01 11.01
N ARG A 29 -9.42 7.92 11.72
CA ARG A 29 -9.44 7.88 13.18
C ARG A 29 -8.07 7.74 13.82
N ASN A 30 -7.23 6.87 13.27
CA ASN A 30 -5.95 6.47 13.88
C ASN A 30 -4.72 6.94 13.10
N GLY A 31 -4.91 7.55 11.94
CA GLY A 31 -3.83 7.80 10.97
C GLY A 31 -3.42 6.52 10.22
N LEU A 32 -2.45 6.66 9.34
CA LEU A 32 -1.89 5.52 8.61
C LEU A 32 -0.93 4.74 9.52
N LEU A 33 -1.46 3.71 10.19
CA LEU A 33 -0.68 2.84 11.09
C LEU A 33 0.37 2.01 10.35
N ASN A 34 0.03 1.54 9.15
CA ASN A 34 0.91 0.72 8.34
C ASN A 34 1.30 1.49 7.08
N PRO A 35 2.58 1.85 6.90
CA PRO A 35 3.04 2.54 5.70
C PRO A 35 2.88 1.65 4.46
N ILE A 36 2.67 2.27 3.30
CA ILE A 36 2.68 1.56 2.02
C ILE A 36 4.11 1.17 1.65
N THR A 37 4.29 0.20 0.76
CA THR A 37 5.62 -0.21 0.31
C THR A 37 5.80 0.16 -1.15
N ILE A 38 6.85 0.93 -1.44
CA ILE A 38 7.23 1.35 -2.80
C ILE A 38 8.66 0.93 -3.09
N ASN A 39 9.03 0.89 -4.37
CA ASN A 39 10.42 0.72 -4.79
C ASN A 39 11.13 2.06 -5.01
N GLN A 40 12.41 2.02 -5.38
CA GLN A 40 13.20 3.22 -5.67
C GLN A 40 12.72 4.04 -6.87
N ASN A 41 11.92 3.44 -7.74
CA ASN A 41 11.31 4.10 -8.90
C ASN A 41 9.91 4.65 -8.55
N ASN A 42 9.58 4.76 -7.25
CA ASN A 42 8.28 5.16 -6.72
C ASN A 42 7.11 4.28 -7.15
N ILE A 43 7.37 3.07 -7.65
CA ILE A 43 6.34 2.10 -8.01
C ILE A 43 5.80 1.49 -6.73
N LEU A 44 4.48 1.52 -6.57
CA LEU A 44 3.79 0.87 -5.49
C LEU A 44 3.93 -0.65 -5.61
N ILE A 45 4.47 -1.27 -4.57
CA ILE A 45 4.55 -2.72 -4.42
C ILE A 45 3.31 -3.19 -3.64
N SER A 46 3.12 -2.68 -2.43
CA SER A 46 2.09 -3.15 -1.49
C SER A 46 1.37 -1.99 -0.78
N GLY A 47 0.15 -2.26 -0.30
CA GLY A 47 -0.68 -1.28 0.38
C GLY A 47 -1.61 -0.47 -0.54
N TYR A 48 -2.09 -1.07 -1.63
CA TYR A 48 -2.92 -0.37 -2.61
C TYR A 48 -4.23 0.19 -2.05
N HIS A 49 -4.95 -0.59 -1.24
CA HIS A 49 -6.17 -0.09 -0.59
C HIS A 49 -5.88 1.10 0.35
N ARG A 50 -4.72 1.10 1.03
CA ARG A 50 -4.31 2.20 1.91
C ARG A 50 -3.98 3.46 1.12
N TYR A 51 -3.25 3.31 0.01
CA TYR A 51 -3.01 4.40 -0.92
C TYR A 51 -4.32 5.01 -1.43
N THR A 52 -5.27 4.18 -1.89
CA THR A 52 -6.55 4.65 -2.40
C THR A 52 -7.37 5.33 -1.31
N ALA A 53 -7.44 4.76 -0.10
CA ALA A 53 -8.11 5.38 1.04
C ALA A 53 -7.50 6.75 1.39
N CYS A 54 -6.17 6.86 1.49
CA CYS A 54 -5.50 8.14 1.71
C CYS A 54 -5.78 9.15 0.58
N LYS A 55 -5.89 8.68 -0.66
CA LYS A 55 -6.22 9.51 -1.82
C LYS A 55 -7.66 10.03 -1.74
N GLU A 56 -8.62 9.19 -1.38
CA GLU A 56 -10.02 9.59 -1.17
C GLU A 56 -10.17 10.58 0.00
N LEU A 57 -9.34 10.43 1.03
CA LEU A 57 -9.27 11.35 2.16
C LEU A 57 -8.52 12.66 1.85
N ASN A 58 -8.06 12.88 0.62
CA ASN A 58 -7.29 14.04 0.18
C ASN A 58 -5.99 14.29 0.98
N PHE A 59 -5.30 13.23 1.37
CA PHE A 59 -3.96 13.38 1.94
C PHE A 59 -2.99 13.87 0.88
N GLU A 60 -2.18 14.87 1.20
CA GLU A 60 -1.10 15.34 0.31
C GLU A 60 0.11 14.40 0.35
N THR A 61 0.36 13.80 1.50
CA THR A 61 1.50 12.91 1.73
C THR A 61 1.11 11.65 2.46
N ILE A 62 1.82 10.56 2.14
CA ILE A 62 1.64 9.24 2.74
C ILE A 62 2.99 8.72 3.24
N LEU A 63 2.94 7.96 4.35
CA LEU A 63 4.10 7.23 4.84
C LEU A 63 4.32 6.00 3.95
N CYS A 64 5.53 5.87 3.43
CA CYS A 64 5.94 4.75 2.61
C CYS A 64 7.28 4.19 3.07
N ASN A 65 7.45 2.88 2.94
CA ASN A 65 8.73 2.21 3.02
C ASN A 65 9.30 2.06 1.61
N ILE A 66 10.53 2.52 1.40
CA ILE A 66 11.24 2.36 0.13
C ILE A 66 12.11 1.12 0.26
N VAL A 67 11.78 0.07 -0.48
CA VAL A 67 12.62 -1.12 -0.56
C VAL A 67 13.52 -1.04 -1.77
N ASN A 68 14.82 -1.22 -1.52
CA ASN A 68 15.81 -1.34 -2.57
C ASN A 68 15.91 -2.80 -3.01
N THR A 69 15.07 -3.19 -3.97
CA THR A 69 15.11 -4.51 -4.57
C THR A 69 15.07 -4.37 -6.08
N GLU A 70 16.17 -4.75 -6.74
CA GLU A 70 16.27 -4.88 -8.20
C GLU A 70 15.61 -6.17 -8.71
N ASP A 71 15.17 -7.02 -7.78
CA ASP A 71 14.70 -8.37 -8.05
C ASP A 71 13.16 -8.41 -8.06
N GLU A 72 12.58 -8.50 -9.25
CA GLU A 72 11.12 -8.59 -9.46
C GLU A 72 10.49 -9.79 -8.73
N ASP A 73 11.24 -10.89 -8.58
CA ASP A 73 10.76 -12.09 -7.90
C ASP A 73 10.60 -11.86 -6.39
N LYS A 74 11.47 -11.04 -5.78
CA LYS A 74 11.28 -10.58 -4.39
C LYS A 74 10.07 -9.66 -4.24
N MET A 75 9.78 -8.82 -5.24
CA MET A 75 8.59 -7.96 -5.18
C MET A 75 7.30 -8.78 -5.19
N LYS A 76 7.22 -9.80 -6.05
CA LYS A 76 6.09 -10.75 -6.07
C LYS A 76 5.98 -11.54 -4.76
N LEU A 77 7.11 -11.95 -4.17
CA LEU A 77 7.11 -12.61 -2.86
C LEU A 77 6.53 -11.68 -1.77
N ILE A 78 6.97 -10.42 -1.71
CA ILE A 78 6.49 -9.42 -0.74
C ILE A 78 4.98 -9.14 -0.93
N GLU A 79 4.49 -9.08 -2.18
CA GLU A 79 3.06 -8.92 -2.48
C GLU A 79 2.22 -10.11 -1.96
N ILE A 80 2.79 -11.32 -1.97
CA ILE A 80 2.14 -12.52 -1.43
C ILE A 80 2.23 -12.53 0.11
N ASP A 81 3.38 -12.18 0.68
CA ASP A 81 3.66 -12.22 2.12
C ASP A 81 2.94 -11.15 2.94
N GLU A 82 2.40 -10.10 2.30
CA GLU A 82 1.61 -9.07 3.00
C GLU A 82 0.40 -9.68 3.76
N ASN A 83 -0.09 -10.84 3.31
CA ASN A 83 -1.17 -11.56 4.00
C ASN A 83 -0.67 -12.62 5.01
N LEU A 84 0.57 -13.11 4.92
CA LEU A 84 1.01 -14.27 5.72
C LEU A 84 1.48 -13.87 7.13
N ILE A 85 2.17 -12.74 7.27
CA ILE A 85 2.61 -12.23 8.59
C ILE A 85 1.39 -11.82 9.45
N ARG A 86 0.23 -11.58 8.84
CA ARG A 86 -0.99 -11.20 9.57
C ARG A 86 -1.79 -12.38 10.11
N ALA A 87 -1.48 -13.61 9.70
CA ALA A 87 -2.21 -14.81 10.12
C ALA A 87 -1.59 -15.53 11.33
N GLU A 88 -0.42 -15.12 11.83
CA GLU A 88 0.22 -15.72 13.02
C GLU A 88 0.01 -14.95 14.33
N LEU A 89 -0.89 -13.97 14.36
CA LEU A 89 -1.24 -13.21 15.57
C LEU A 89 -2.74 -13.21 15.91
N GLU A 90 -3.45 -14.31 15.58
CA GLU A 90 -4.73 -14.66 16.24
C GLU A 90 -4.66 -16.05 16.88
#